data_AF-A0A938YUC3-F1
#
_entry.id   AF-A0A938YUC3-F1
#
_cell.length_a   1.000
_cell.length_b   1.000
_cell.length_c   1.000
_cell.angle_alpha   90.00
_cell.angle_beta   90.00
_cell.angle_gamma   90.00
#
_symmetry.space_group_name_H-M   'P 1'
#
loop_
_entity.id
_entity.type
_entity.pdbx_description
1 polymer ?
#
loop_
_entity_poly.entity_id
_entity_poly.type
_entity_poly.pdbx_seq_one_letter_code
_entity_poly.pdbx_strand_id
1 'polypeptide(L)'
;MLQKIAVAAVVAFVLLGAVIFYLNQQQASQPVEDEFEPDFGETPGIVVSLGNPAPVPGNCPNLESSYDRDLCWSFQAGEEKNVRLCDNIVGEARNAICIEEVARQLFDKSICEQEFPSNVDRKYHCITQLAREQAEYTLCNQMPSPYKEKCAYAVGEELIGTVI
;
A
#
# COMPACT_ATOMS: atom_id res chain seq x y z
N MET A 1 34.44 -54.51 19.47
CA MET A 1 34.77 -53.11 19.12
C MET A 1 33.90 -52.56 17.99
N LEU A 2 33.68 -53.32 16.90
CA LEU A 2 32.85 -52.89 15.76
C LEU A 2 31.45 -52.35 16.14
N GLN A 3 30.76 -53.01 17.08
CA GLN A 3 29.42 -52.61 17.52
C GLN A 3 29.37 -51.21 18.16
N LYS A 4 30.42 -50.82 18.90
CA LYS A 4 30.49 -49.49 19.53
C LYS A 4 30.70 -48.38 18.50
N ILE A 5 31.47 -48.69 17.45
CA ILE A 5 31.72 -47.76 16.33
C ILE A 5 30.42 -47.54 15.53
N ALA A 6 29.67 -48.62 15.26
CA ALA A 6 28.39 -48.52 14.56
C ALA A 6 27.36 -47.68 15.33
N VAL A 7 27.24 -47.87 16.65
CA VAL A 7 26.33 -47.07 17.49
C VAL A 7 26.74 -45.60 17.51
N ALA A 8 28.04 -45.30 17.65
CA ALA A 8 28.54 -43.93 17.64
C ALA A 8 28.24 -43.21 16.31
N ALA A 9 28.39 -43.90 15.17
CA ALA A 9 28.09 -43.34 13.85
C ALA A 9 26.60 -43.00 13.70
N VAL A 10 25.70 -43.90 14.12
CA VAL A 10 24.24 -43.66 14.05
C VAL A 10 23.83 -42.45 14.88
N VAL A 11 24.35 -42.33 16.11
CA VAL A 11 24.07 -41.17 16.98
C VAL A 11 24.54 -39.87 16.33
N ALA A 12 25.72 -39.87 15.70
CA ALA A 12 26.24 -38.69 15.01
C ALA A 12 25.33 -38.26 13.84
N PHE A 13 24.83 -39.20 13.02
CA PHE A 13 23.92 -38.89 11.92
C PHE A 13 22.57 -38.33 12.40
N VAL A 14 22.02 -38.86 13.50
CA VAL A 14 20.77 -38.35 14.07
C VAL A 14 20.93 -36.91 14.56
N LEU A 15 22.02 -36.60 15.25
CA LEU A 15 22.32 -35.25 15.71
C LEU A 15 22.51 -34.28 14.53
N LEU A 16 23.23 -34.71 13.49
CA LEU A 16 23.48 -33.90 12.30
C LEU A 16 22.19 -33.63 11.53
N GLY A 17 21.29 -34.62 11.43
CA GLY A 17 19.96 -34.45 10.86
C GLY A 17 19.07 -33.49 11.65
N ALA A 18 19.10 -33.56 12.99
CA ALA A 18 18.36 -32.63 13.84
C ALA A 18 18.83 -31.18 13.67
N VAL A 19 20.15 -30.96 13.55
CA VAL A 19 20.72 -29.63 13.29
C VAL A 19 20.28 -29.10 11.91
N ILE A 20 20.36 -29.91 10.86
CA ILE A 20 19.90 -29.50 9.51
C ILE A 20 18.42 -29.14 9.52
N PHE A 21 17.58 -29.95 10.17
CA PHE A 21 16.15 -29.68 10.28
C PHE A 21 15.88 -28.36 11.04
N TYR A 22 16.62 -28.09 12.12
CA TYR A 22 16.52 -26.85 12.87
C TYR A 22 16.92 -25.62 12.02
N LEU A 23 18.00 -25.73 11.24
CA LEU A 23 18.43 -24.65 10.34
C LEU A 23 17.40 -24.37 9.23
N ASN A 24 16.77 -25.41 8.66
CA ASN A 24 15.71 -25.25 7.67
C ASN A 24 14.45 -24.57 8.26
N GLN A 25 14.09 -24.89 9.51
CA GLN A 25 13.00 -24.21 10.20
C GLN A 25 13.26 -22.71 10.35
N GLN A 26 14.51 -22.31 10.67
CA GLN A 26 14.85 -20.89 10.80
C GLN A 26 14.75 -20.11 9.48
N GLN A 27 15.01 -20.76 8.33
CA GLN A 27 14.83 -20.11 7.02
C GLN A 27 13.35 -19.90 6.66
N ALA A 28 12.46 -20.80 7.07
CA ALA A 28 11.03 -20.65 6.84
C ALA A 28 10.35 -19.63 7.77
N SER A 29 10.99 -19.31 8.91
CA SER A 29 10.50 -18.30 9.86
C SER A 29 11.09 -16.92 9.64
N GLN A 30 11.95 -16.72 8.63
CA GLN A 30 12.23 -15.35 8.23
C GLN A 30 10.88 -14.76 7.78
N PRO A 31 10.38 -13.71 8.43
CA PRO A 31 9.21 -13.01 7.91
C PRO A 31 9.53 -12.72 6.45
N VAL A 32 8.59 -13.01 5.55
CA VAL A 32 8.62 -12.42 4.22
C VAL A 32 8.94 -10.97 4.49
N GLU A 33 10.14 -10.51 4.12
CA GLU A 33 10.46 -9.10 4.22
C GLU A 33 9.38 -8.45 3.38
N ASP A 34 8.43 -7.84 4.08
CA ASP A 34 7.30 -7.16 3.47
C ASP A 34 7.91 -6.29 2.39
N GLU A 35 7.48 -6.56 1.16
CA GLU A 35 7.93 -5.89 -0.04
C GLU A 35 7.91 -4.39 0.23
N PHE A 36 9.10 -3.86 0.52
CA PHE A 36 9.40 -2.44 0.50
C PHE A 36 8.23 -1.62 1.05
N GLU A 37 7.95 -1.68 2.36
CA GLU A 37 7.46 -0.45 2.98
C GLU A 37 8.53 0.58 2.62
N PRO A 38 8.24 1.59 1.78
CA PRO A 38 9.22 2.63 1.55
C PRO A 38 9.51 3.17 2.94
N ASP A 39 10.74 2.98 3.39
CA ASP A 39 11.28 3.56 4.60
C ASP A 39 11.15 5.07 4.43
N PHE A 40 10.00 5.60 4.82
CA PHE A 40 9.80 6.99 5.15
C PHE A 40 10.52 7.19 6.48
N GLY A 41 11.84 6.97 6.46
CA GLY A 41 12.69 6.96 7.64
C GLY A 41 12.34 8.15 8.48
N GLU A 42 12.11 7.90 9.78
CA GLU A 42 11.64 8.84 10.80
C GLU A 42 11.45 10.22 10.20
N THR A 43 10.29 10.49 9.57
CA THR A 43 10.08 11.78 8.91
C THR A 43 10.43 12.82 9.98
N PRO A 44 11.53 13.58 9.85
CA PRO A 44 12.03 14.41 10.93
C PRO A 44 10.90 15.35 11.23
N GLY A 45 10.26 15.16 12.40
CA GLY A 45 8.86 15.49 12.63
C GLY A 45 8.45 16.66 11.77
N ILE A 46 7.81 16.36 10.62
CA ILE A 46 7.28 17.42 9.78
C ILE A 46 6.17 17.98 10.64
N VAL A 47 6.52 19.02 11.40
CA VAL A 47 5.57 20.01 11.85
C VAL A 47 4.96 20.51 10.56
N VAL A 48 3.86 19.86 10.14
CA VAL A 48 2.93 20.41 9.20
C VAL A 48 2.48 21.68 9.90
N SER A 49 3.19 22.76 9.60
CA SER A 49 2.89 24.07 10.12
C SER A 49 1.53 24.37 9.49
N LEU A 50 0.47 24.13 10.27
CA LEU A 50 -0.94 24.43 9.94
C LEU A 50 -1.17 25.92 9.64
N GLY A 51 -0.11 26.71 9.55
CA GLY A 51 -0.10 28.13 9.21
C GLY A 51 0.23 28.45 7.75
N ASN A 52 0.58 27.48 6.91
CA ASN A 52 0.62 27.76 5.47
C ASN A 52 -0.83 27.76 4.94
N PRO A 53 -1.33 28.90 4.43
CA PRO A 53 -2.66 28.95 3.87
C PRO A 53 -2.76 27.90 2.77
N ALA A 54 -3.89 27.18 2.73
CA ALA A 54 -4.18 26.24 1.67
C ALA A 54 -3.85 26.91 0.31
N PRO A 55 -3.15 26.21 -0.60
CA PRO A 55 -2.81 26.76 -1.92
C PRO A 55 -4.04 27.42 -2.53
N VAL A 56 -3.95 28.70 -2.86
CA VAL A 56 -5.07 29.42 -3.44
C VAL A 56 -5.40 28.76 -4.78
N PRO A 57 -6.65 28.29 -4.99
CA PRO A 57 -7.04 27.64 -6.24
C PRO A 57 -6.67 28.50 -7.46
N GLY A 58 -6.05 27.90 -8.46
CA GLY A 58 -5.79 28.55 -9.76
C GLY A 58 -4.40 29.15 -9.99
N ASN A 59 -3.45 29.05 -9.05
CA ASN A 59 -2.07 29.52 -9.25
C ASN A 59 -0.99 28.41 -9.21
N CYS A 60 -1.39 27.14 -9.35
CA CYS A 60 -0.46 25.99 -9.26
C CYS A 60 0.76 26.07 -10.19
N PRO A 61 0.65 26.51 -11.48
CA PRO A 61 1.81 26.57 -12.37
C PRO A 61 2.97 27.45 -11.88
N ASN A 62 2.69 28.46 -11.05
CA ASN A 62 3.66 29.49 -10.66
C ASN A 62 4.40 29.18 -9.34
N LEU A 63 4.19 27.98 -8.76
CA LEU A 63 4.92 27.54 -7.58
C LEU A 63 6.34 27.09 -7.96
N GLU A 64 7.35 27.59 -7.22
CA GLU A 64 8.76 27.31 -7.50
C GLU A 64 9.11 25.82 -7.31
N SER A 65 8.64 25.23 -6.21
CA SER A 65 8.83 23.83 -5.89
C SER A 65 7.93 22.93 -6.74
N SER A 66 8.52 21.90 -7.36
CA SER A 66 7.74 20.87 -8.05
C SER A 66 6.82 20.09 -7.10
N TYR A 67 7.25 19.89 -5.85
CA TYR A 67 6.44 19.25 -4.83
C TYR A 67 5.20 20.09 -4.48
N ASP A 68 5.38 21.39 -4.24
CA ASP A 68 4.26 22.29 -3.91
C ASP A 68 3.30 22.43 -5.08
N ARG A 69 3.82 22.46 -6.31
CA ARG A 69 3.02 22.47 -7.53
C ARG A 69 2.20 21.20 -7.69
N ASP A 70 2.82 20.03 -7.50
CA ASP A 70 2.13 18.74 -7.58
C ASP A 70 1.02 18.63 -6.51
N LEU A 71 1.30 19.07 -5.28
CA LEU A 71 0.29 19.13 -4.21
C LEU A 71 -0.84 20.09 -4.55
N CYS A 72 -0.53 21.29 -5.06
CA CYS A 72 -1.53 22.27 -5.47
C CYS A 72 -2.48 21.69 -6.52
N TRP A 73 -1.96 21.02 -7.54
CA TRP A 73 -2.78 20.33 -8.54
C TRP A 73 -3.64 19.24 -7.93
N SER A 74 -3.10 18.46 -6.98
CA SER A 74 -3.86 17.43 -6.28
C SER A 74 -5.04 17.99 -5.50
N PHE A 75 -4.83 19.07 -4.75
CA PHE A 75 -5.91 19.75 -4.04
C PHE A 75 -6.96 20.32 -4.99
N GLN A 76 -6.51 21.00 -6.06
CA GLN A 76 -7.43 21.59 -7.03
C GLN A 76 -8.24 20.50 -7.77
N ALA A 77 -7.62 19.36 -8.08
CA ALA A 77 -8.31 18.21 -8.68
C ALA A 77 -9.43 17.67 -7.79
N GLY A 78 -9.20 17.56 -6.47
CA GLY A 78 -10.21 17.15 -5.50
C GLY A 78 -11.36 18.16 -5.40
N GLU A 79 -11.04 19.43 -5.17
CA GLU A 79 -12.03 20.52 -5.05
C GLU A 79 -12.91 20.66 -6.30
N GLU A 80 -12.29 20.60 -7.49
CA GLU A 80 -13.01 20.67 -8.76
C GLU A 80 -13.59 19.32 -9.22
N LYS A 81 -13.30 18.23 -8.49
CA LYS A 81 -13.69 16.87 -8.83
C LYS A 81 -13.31 16.49 -10.27
N ASN A 82 -12.10 16.89 -10.68
CA ASN A 82 -11.64 16.78 -12.06
C ASN A 82 -10.29 16.04 -12.12
N VAL A 83 -10.35 14.76 -12.47
CA VAL A 83 -9.17 13.88 -12.55
C VAL A 83 -8.14 14.36 -13.58
N ARG A 84 -8.56 15.09 -14.63
CA ARG A 84 -7.64 15.62 -15.65
C ARG A 84 -6.68 16.67 -15.10
N LEU A 85 -6.98 17.27 -13.96
CA LEU A 85 -6.04 18.17 -13.30
C LEU A 85 -4.81 17.42 -12.76
N CYS A 86 -4.95 16.13 -12.41
CA CYS A 86 -3.84 15.28 -12.01
C CYS A 86 -2.79 15.12 -13.12
N ASP A 87 -3.16 15.26 -14.41
CA ASP A 87 -2.24 15.16 -15.55
C ASP A 87 -1.12 16.22 -15.52
N ASN A 88 -1.30 17.29 -14.74
CA ASN A 88 -0.28 18.34 -14.54
C ASN A 88 0.78 17.98 -13.48
N ILE A 89 0.62 16.85 -12.78
CA ILE A 89 1.53 16.37 -11.74
C ILE A 89 2.68 15.60 -12.38
N VAL A 90 3.92 16.03 -12.09
CA VAL A 90 5.11 15.43 -12.73
C VAL A 90 5.52 14.12 -12.04
N GLY A 91 5.38 14.04 -10.72
CA GLY A 91 5.75 12.84 -9.98
C GLY A 91 4.71 11.73 -10.12
N GLU A 92 5.05 10.61 -10.76
CA GLU A 92 4.12 9.47 -10.99
C GLU A 92 3.42 8.99 -9.71
N ALA A 93 4.16 8.87 -8.60
CA ALA A 93 3.57 8.48 -7.32
C ALA A 93 2.56 9.51 -6.80
N ARG A 94 2.84 10.82 -6.94
CA ARG A 94 1.93 11.90 -6.54
C ARG A 94 0.73 12.02 -7.49
N ASN A 95 0.93 11.78 -8.78
CA ASN A 95 -0.14 11.75 -9.78
C ASN A 95 -1.14 10.64 -9.44
N ALA A 96 -0.66 9.45 -9.11
CA ALA A 96 -1.52 8.36 -8.68
C ALA A 96 -2.30 8.70 -7.39
N ILE A 97 -1.63 9.28 -6.38
CA ILE A 97 -2.30 9.73 -5.15
C ILE A 97 -3.40 10.75 -5.46
N CYS A 98 -3.15 11.69 -6.39
CA CYS A 98 -4.16 12.64 -6.85
C CYS A 98 -5.38 11.93 -7.47
N ILE A 99 -5.15 10.97 -8.35
CA ILE A 99 -6.22 10.21 -9.01
C ILE A 99 -7.04 9.43 -7.97
N GLU A 100 -6.37 8.76 -7.04
CA GLU A 100 -6.99 8.03 -5.93
C GLU A 100 -7.86 8.97 -5.07
N GLU A 101 -7.35 10.15 -4.73
CA GLU A 101 -8.08 11.17 -3.97
C GLU A 101 -9.34 11.64 -4.69
N VAL A 102 -9.25 11.94 -5.98
CA VAL A 102 -10.40 12.37 -6.78
C VAL A 102 -11.44 11.25 -6.86
N ALA A 103 -11.01 10.01 -7.13
CA ALA A 103 -11.90 8.85 -7.17
C ALA A 103 -12.65 8.68 -5.85
N ARG A 104 -11.93 8.85 -4.74
CA ARG A 104 -12.41 8.76 -3.37
C ARG A 104 -13.44 9.81 -3.00
N GLN A 105 -13.16 11.07 -3.27
CA GLN A 105 -14.11 12.16 -3.03
C GLN A 105 -15.38 12.06 -3.89
N LEU A 106 -15.28 11.43 -5.06
CA LEU A 106 -16.41 11.15 -5.95
C LEU A 106 -17.12 9.82 -5.66
N PHE A 107 -16.49 8.95 -4.86
CA PHE A 107 -16.87 7.55 -4.71
C PHE A 107 -17.05 6.81 -6.06
N ASP A 108 -16.23 7.15 -7.06
CA ASP A 108 -16.34 6.60 -8.41
C ASP A 108 -15.16 5.67 -8.73
N LYS A 109 -15.39 4.37 -8.56
CA LYS A 109 -14.40 3.33 -8.89
C LYS A 109 -14.00 3.34 -10.38
N SER A 110 -14.85 3.85 -11.27
CA SER A 110 -14.57 3.84 -12.70
C SER A 110 -13.35 4.71 -13.04
N ILE A 111 -13.05 5.70 -12.20
CA ILE A 111 -11.82 6.49 -12.28
C ILE A 111 -10.60 5.59 -12.06
N CYS A 112 -10.60 4.76 -11.01
CA CYS A 112 -9.52 3.78 -10.78
C CYS A 112 -9.35 2.81 -11.97
N GLU A 113 -10.47 2.38 -12.57
CA GLU A 113 -10.44 1.44 -13.70
C GLU A 113 -9.90 2.06 -14.99
N GLN A 114 -10.21 3.34 -15.23
CA GLN A 114 -9.83 4.07 -16.45
C GLN A 114 -8.40 4.58 -16.39
N GLU A 115 -7.98 5.11 -15.24
CA GLU A 115 -6.67 5.77 -15.10
C GLU A 115 -5.55 4.77 -14.77
N PHE A 116 -5.87 3.56 -14.30
CA PHE A 116 -4.90 2.47 -14.04
C PHE A 116 -5.19 1.19 -14.86
N PRO A 117 -5.24 1.25 -16.21
CA PRO A 117 -5.64 0.09 -17.01
C PRO A 117 -4.61 -1.04 -17.00
N SER A 118 -3.32 -0.70 -16.88
CA SER A 118 -2.20 -1.66 -16.93
C SER A 118 -1.54 -1.91 -15.57
N ASN A 119 -1.75 -1.04 -14.58
CA ASN A 119 -1.19 -1.19 -13.25
C ASN A 119 -2.24 -1.83 -12.31
N VAL A 120 -2.26 -3.16 -12.33
CA VAL A 120 -3.27 -3.97 -11.62
C VAL A 120 -3.22 -3.76 -10.11
N ASP A 121 -2.03 -3.68 -9.53
CA ASP A 121 -1.86 -3.47 -8.09
C ASP A 121 -2.41 -2.12 -7.65
N ARG A 122 -2.06 -1.05 -8.37
CA ARG A 122 -2.54 0.30 -8.07
C ARG A 122 -4.05 0.44 -8.32
N LYS A 123 -4.56 -0.15 -9.40
CA LYS A 123 -5.99 -0.21 -9.68
C LYS A 123 -6.77 -0.81 -8.51
N TYR A 124 -6.36 -1.98 -8.02
CA TYR A 124 -7.07 -2.65 -6.92
C TYR A 124 -6.79 -2.02 -5.56
N HIS A 125 -5.64 -1.36 -5.38
CA HIS A 125 -5.40 -0.50 -4.21
C HIS A 125 -6.42 0.64 -4.16
N CYS A 126 -6.57 1.39 -5.25
CA CYS A 126 -7.56 2.48 -5.38
C CYS A 126 -8.99 2.00 -5.08
N ILE A 127 -9.42 0.87 -5.65
CA ILE A 127 -10.74 0.28 -5.40
C ILE A 127 -10.90 -0.17 -3.94
N THR A 128 -9.83 -0.69 -3.33
CA THR A 128 -9.86 -1.11 -1.91
C THR A 128 -10.03 0.09 -0.97
N GLN A 129 -9.38 1.22 -1.25
CA GLN A 129 -9.56 2.44 -0.47
C GLN A 129 -11.01 2.94 -0.53
N LEU A 130 -11.60 2.96 -1.73
CA LEU A 130 -13.02 3.28 -1.93
C LEU A 130 -13.94 2.35 -1.11
N ALA A 131 -13.72 1.04 -1.20
CA ALA A 131 -14.50 0.05 -0.46
C ALA A 131 -14.41 0.26 1.05
N ARG A 132 -13.22 0.59 1.56
CA ARG A 132 -12.96 0.86 2.98
C ARG A 132 -13.74 2.07 3.46
N GLU A 133 -13.63 3.20 2.75
CA GLU A 133 -14.29 4.45 3.16
C GLU A 133 -15.81 4.40 3.09
N GLN A 134 -16.35 3.63 2.14
CA GLN A 134 -17.79 3.40 2.04
C GLN A 134 -18.29 2.27 2.95
N ALA A 135 -17.38 1.51 3.56
CA ALA A 135 -17.68 0.23 4.21
C ALA A 135 -18.48 -0.75 3.31
N GLU A 136 -18.21 -0.75 2.00
CA GLU A 136 -18.95 -1.50 0.98
C GLU A 136 -18.20 -2.73 0.46
N TYR A 137 -18.49 -3.90 1.03
CA TYR A 137 -17.93 -5.19 0.60
C TYR A 137 -18.25 -5.57 -0.85
N THR A 138 -19.33 -5.02 -1.42
CA THR A 138 -19.77 -5.28 -2.81
C THR A 138 -18.71 -4.86 -3.82
N LEU A 139 -17.91 -3.84 -3.51
CA LEU A 139 -16.77 -3.41 -4.32
C LEU A 139 -15.66 -4.47 -4.33
N CYS A 140 -15.33 -5.06 -3.17
CA CYS A 140 -14.32 -6.11 -3.07
C CYS A 140 -14.67 -7.37 -3.90
N ASN A 141 -15.96 -7.71 -3.99
CA ASN A 141 -16.43 -8.91 -4.69
C ASN A 141 -16.18 -8.91 -6.21
N GLN A 142 -15.90 -7.74 -6.78
CA GLN A 142 -15.67 -7.58 -8.22
C GLN A 142 -14.21 -7.76 -8.61
N MET A 143 -13.32 -7.91 -7.63
CA MET A 143 -11.89 -8.10 -7.85
C MET A 143 -11.53 -9.59 -7.89
N PRO A 144 -10.45 -9.98 -8.61
CA PRO A 144 -9.91 -11.33 -8.56
C PRO A 144 -9.19 -11.60 -7.23
N SER A 145 -9.05 -12.87 -6.87
CA SER A 145 -8.10 -13.29 -5.81
C SER A 145 -6.66 -13.04 -6.32
N PRO A 146 -5.74 -12.54 -5.48
CA PRO A 146 -5.85 -12.35 -4.02
C PRO A 146 -6.43 -11.01 -3.55
N TYR A 147 -6.63 -10.03 -4.44
CA TYR A 147 -7.05 -8.67 -4.07
C TYR A 147 -8.41 -8.62 -3.37
N LYS A 148 -9.34 -9.48 -3.78
CA LYS A 148 -10.65 -9.63 -3.13
C LYS A 148 -10.54 -9.88 -1.63
N GLU A 149 -9.67 -10.79 -1.22
CA GLU A 149 -9.48 -11.19 0.18
C GLU A 149 -8.85 -10.06 0.98
N LYS A 150 -7.80 -9.43 0.43
CA LYS A 150 -7.15 -8.24 1.02
C LYS A 150 -8.15 -7.09 1.23
N CYS A 151 -9.00 -6.81 0.25
CA CYS A 151 -10.01 -5.77 0.38
C CYS A 151 -11.07 -6.10 1.43
N ALA A 152 -11.59 -7.33 1.43
CA ALA A 152 -12.57 -7.74 2.44
C ALA A 152 -12.01 -7.64 3.86
N TYR A 153 -10.73 -7.97 4.04
CA TYR A 153 -10.03 -7.78 5.31
C TYR A 153 -9.96 -6.29 5.70
N ALA A 154 -9.50 -5.42 4.80
CA ALA A 154 -9.37 -3.99 5.04
C ALA A 154 -10.71 -3.29 5.37
N VAL A 155 -11.80 -3.67 4.68
CA VAL A 155 -13.16 -3.18 5.00
C VAL A 155 -13.61 -3.65 6.38
N GLY A 156 -13.23 -4.87 6.78
CA GLY A 156 -13.57 -5.44 8.08
C GLY A 156 -12.89 -4.74 9.26
N GLU A 157 -11.62 -4.35 9.10
CA GLU A 157 -10.89 -3.62 10.15
C GLU A 157 -11.53 -2.26 10.46
N GLU A 158 -11.94 -1.52 9.42
CA GLU A 158 -12.58 -0.21 9.57
C GLU A 158 -13.88 -0.30 10.39
N LEU A 159 -14.70 -1.32 10.11
CA LEU A 159 -15.96 -1.56 10.83
C LEU A 159 -15.78 -1.90 12.31
N ILE A 160 -14.67 -2.55 12.68
CA ILE A 160 -14.39 -2.90 14.07
C ILE A 160 -13.88 -1.68 14.84
N GLY A 161 -13.08 -0.83 14.18
CA GLY A 161 -12.54 0.40 14.76
C GLY A 161 -13.60 1.45 15.14
N THR A 162 -14.75 1.46 14.46
CA THR A 162 -15.83 2.43 14.77
C THR A 162 -16.68 2.05 16.00
N VAL A 163 -16.49 0.86 16.58
CA VAL A 163 -17.36 0.33 17.66
C VAL A 163 -16.76 0.53 19.06
N ILE A 164 -15.64 1.24 19.19
CA ILE A 164 -14.94 1.49 20.46
C ILE A 164 -15.15 2.94 20.91
#